data_AF-A0A101FXF2-F1
#
_entry.id   AF-A0A101FXF2-F1
#
_cell.length_a   1.000
_cell.length_b   1.000
_cell.length_c   1.000
_cell.angle_alpha   90.00
_cell.angle_beta   90.00
_cell.angle_gamma   90.00
#
_symmetry.space_group_name_H-M   'P 1'
#
loop_
_entity.id
_entity.type
_entity.pdbx_description
1 polymer ?
#
loop_
_entity_poly.entity_id
_entity_poly.type
_entity_poly.pdbx_seq_one_letter_code
_entity_poly.pdbx_strand_id
1 'polypeptide(L)'
;MNGSWCWIYRNYVLISCLLILLYLLGAFLAPVFQYFDIDIPAKLTYAFYSTTCHQFAFRSWFLFGDQTFYPLEKAGLPMVSSYEEVSGNSTINIEVARQFIGDETIGYKVALCQRDVAIFVGLFILAVGFELSKRKWQPIPVILWIVLGVFPILLDGISQFGGSTFPIFNFFPGRESNPAMRTLTGLFFGVTTGLYLFPKLEIMMKIVKNNHRCEES
;
A
#
# COMPACT_ATOMS: atom_id res chain seq x y z
N MET A 1 -16.64 26.98 22.13
CA MET A 1 -15.81 26.50 20.99
C MET A 1 -15.17 25.12 21.25
N ASN A 2 -15.73 24.27 22.13
CA ASN A 2 -15.14 22.94 22.45
C ASN A 2 -15.74 21.78 21.63
N GLY A 3 -16.85 22.00 20.91
CA GLY A 3 -17.58 20.95 20.20
C GLY A 3 -16.76 20.24 19.12
N SER A 4 -15.97 20.98 18.33
CA SER A 4 -15.18 20.39 17.25
C SER A 4 -14.11 19.42 17.75
N TRP A 5 -13.41 19.77 18.84
CA TRP A 5 -12.40 18.89 19.45
C TRP A 5 -13.00 17.63 20.05
N CYS A 6 -14.15 17.74 20.71
CA CYS A 6 -14.87 16.59 21.24
C CYS A 6 -15.42 15.68 20.14
N TRP A 7 -15.87 16.25 19.02
CA TRP A 7 -16.27 15.48 17.85
C TRP A 7 -15.09 14.74 17.22
N ILE A 8 -13.93 15.38 17.08
CA ILE A 8 -12.69 14.73 16.58
C ILE A 8 -12.30 13.58 17.50
N TYR A 9 -12.22 13.79 18.82
CA TYR A 9 -11.92 12.74 19.79
C TYR A 9 -12.86 11.53 19.65
N ARG A 10 -14.16 11.78 19.47
CA ARG A 10 -15.15 10.70 19.31
C ARG A 10 -15.02 9.96 17.99
N ASN A 11 -14.61 10.64 16.91
CA ASN A 11 -14.67 10.10 15.55
C ASN A 11 -13.31 9.84 14.90
N TYR A 12 -12.17 10.09 15.56
CA TYR A 12 -10.86 10.04 14.88
C TYR A 12 -10.54 8.67 14.26
N VAL A 13 -10.99 7.55 14.85
CA VAL A 13 -10.80 6.22 14.26
C VAL A 13 -11.65 6.07 13.00
N LEU A 14 -12.92 6.49 13.03
CA LEU A 14 -13.78 6.52 11.85
C LEU A 14 -13.21 7.42 10.75
N ILE A 15 -12.74 8.61 11.10
CA ILE A 15 -12.07 9.53 10.17
C ILE A 15 -10.84 8.84 9.55
N SER A 16 -10.04 8.16 10.37
CA SER A 16 -8.87 7.41 9.90
C SER A 16 -9.27 6.28 8.93
N CYS A 17 -10.32 5.51 9.25
CA CYS A 17 -10.88 4.49 8.37
C CYS A 17 -11.34 5.08 7.03
N LEU A 18 -12.07 6.20 7.06
CA LEU A 18 -12.58 6.86 5.86
C LEU A 18 -11.43 7.40 4.99
N LEU A 19 -10.41 8.02 5.60
CA LEU A 19 -9.25 8.53 4.87
C LEU A 19 -8.45 7.39 4.22
N ILE A 20 -8.19 6.31 4.96
CA ILE A 20 -7.50 5.13 4.44
C ILE A 20 -8.31 4.49 3.31
N LEU A 21 -9.62 4.31 3.51
CA LEU A 21 -10.50 3.69 2.52
C LEU A 21 -10.62 4.56 1.27
N LEU A 22 -10.75 5.88 1.40
CA LEU A 22 -10.81 6.80 0.27
C LEU A 22 -9.50 6.77 -0.53
N TYR A 23 -8.36 6.75 0.14
CA TYR A 23 -7.05 6.63 -0.51
C TYR A 23 -6.87 5.25 -1.17
N LEU A 24 -7.33 4.17 -0.53
CA LEU A 24 -7.23 2.84 -1.11
C LEU A 24 -8.14 2.69 -2.33
N LEU A 25 -9.45 2.96 -2.18
CA LEU A 25 -10.42 2.84 -3.26
C LEU A 25 -10.15 3.84 -4.39
N GLY A 26 -9.67 5.03 -4.07
CA GLY A 26 -9.27 6.02 -5.07
C GLY A 26 -8.20 5.47 -6.04
N ALA A 27 -7.26 4.64 -5.57
CA ALA A 27 -6.27 4.01 -6.44
C ALA A 27 -6.87 2.98 -7.40
N PHE A 28 -7.97 2.33 -7.00
CA PHE A 28 -8.71 1.37 -7.82
C PHE A 28 -9.67 2.05 -8.80
N LEU A 29 -9.99 3.34 -8.62
CA LEU A 29 -10.77 4.09 -9.61
C LEU A 29 -9.99 4.32 -10.91
N ALA A 30 -8.65 4.36 -10.88
CA ALA A 30 -7.84 4.55 -12.09
C ALA A 30 -8.13 3.49 -13.18
N PRO A 31 -8.00 2.18 -12.90
CA PRO A 31 -8.34 1.16 -13.88
C PRO A 31 -9.84 1.10 -14.21
N VAL A 32 -10.73 1.50 -13.30
CA VAL A 32 -12.18 1.61 -13.58
C VAL A 32 -12.44 2.69 -14.62
N PHE A 33 -11.84 3.88 -14.47
CA PHE A 33 -11.96 4.95 -15.45
C PHE A 33 -11.39 4.54 -16.81
N GLN A 34 -10.26 3.83 -16.84
CA GLN A 34 -9.71 3.32 -18.09
C GLN A 34 -10.61 2.29 -18.77
N TYR A 35 -11.21 1.39 -17.99
CA TYR A 35 -12.14 0.39 -18.54
C TYR A 35 -13.40 1.00 -19.18
N PHE A 36 -13.80 2.19 -18.75
CA PHE A 36 -14.94 2.93 -19.34
C PHE A 36 -14.50 4.06 -20.30
N ASP A 37 -13.24 4.08 -20.75
CA ASP A 37 -12.65 5.10 -21.63
C ASP A 37 -12.79 6.55 -21.10
N ILE A 38 -12.78 6.71 -19.78
CA ILE A 38 -12.89 7.99 -19.08
C ILE A 38 -11.48 8.56 -18.80
N ASP A 39 -10.83 8.97 -19.89
CA ASP A 39 -9.42 9.36 -19.97
C ASP A 39 -8.94 10.40 -18.94
N ILE A 40 -9.67 11.51 -18.81
CA ILE A 40 -9.22 12.65 -17.98
C ILE A 40 -9.19 12.26 -16.49
N PRO A 41 -10.29 11.76 -15.89
CA PRO A 41 -10.29 11.17 -14.56
C PRO A 41 -9.22 10.10 -14.34
N ALA A 42 -8.99 9.20 -15.31
CA ALA A 42 -7.95 8.18 -15.19
C ALA A 42 -6.55 8.80 -15.04
N LYS A 43 -6.19 9.73 -15.96
CA LYS A 43 -4.90 10.43 -15.96
C LYS A 43 -4.68 11.23 -14.68
N LEU A 44 -5.71 11.94 -14.20
CA LEU A 44 -5.64 12.68 -12.94
C LEU A 44 -5.42 11.75 -11.74
N THR A 45 -6.09 10.61 -11.72
CA THR A 45 -5.93 9.62 -10.66
C THR A 45 -4.52 9.04 -10.65
N TYR A 46 -4.00 8.59 -11.80
CA TYR A 46 -2.60 8.14 -11.90
C TYR A 46 -1.61 9.24 -11.50
N ALA A 47 -1.81 10.48 -11.96
CA ALA A 47 -0.94 11.61 -11.61
C ALA A 47 -0.90 11.87 -10.10
N PHE A 48 -2.04 11.86 -9.41
CA PHE A 48 -2.12 12.03 -7.96
C PHE A 48 -1.27 10.97 -7.22
N TYR A 49 -1.49 9.69 -7.51
CA TYR A 49 -0.76 8.60 -6.86
C TYR A 49 0.70 8.48 -7.31
N SER A 50 1.09 9.12 -8.42
CA SER A 50 2.47 9.06 -8.92
C SER A 50 3.47 9.78 -8.01
N THR A 51 2.96 10.61 -7.09
CA THR A 51 3.74 11.32 -6.06
C THR A 51 4.06 10.46 -4.85
N THR A 52 3.25 9.45 -4.58
CA THR A 52 3.38 8.56 -3.41
C THR A 52 3.80 7.14 -3.79
N CYS A 53 3.59 6.74 -5.03
CA CYS A 53 3.95 5.43 -5.56
C CYS A 53 4.60 5.57 -6.94
N HIS A 54 5.59 4.71 -7.21
CA HIS A 54 6.25 4.70 -8.52
C HIS A 54 5.41 4.07 -9.64
N GLN A 55 4.36 3.31 -9.30
CA GLN A 55 3.40 2.72 -10.25
C GLN A 55 4.02 1.82 -11.33
N PHE A 56 5.11 1.12 -11.00
CA PHE A 56 5.70 0.15 -11.92
C PHE A 56 4.71 -0.97 -12.23
N ALA A 57 4.40 -1.17 -13.51
CA ALA A 57 3.48 -2.20 -13.98
C ALA A 57 3.78 -3.58 -13.37
N PHE A 58 5.06 -3.98 -13.37
CA PHE A 58 5.50 -5.28 -12.82
C PHE A 58 5.40 -5.42 -11.29
N ARG A 59 4.93 -4.37 -10.59
CA ARG A 59 4.66 -4.35 -9.15
C ARG A 59 3.24 -3.92 -8.82
N SER A 60 2.37 -3.75 -9.81
CA SER A 60 0.97 -3.35 -9.64
C SER A 60 0.02 -4.54 -9.76
N TRP A 61 -1.18 -4.40 -9.22
CA TRP A 61 -2.30 -5.25 -9.58
C TRP A 61 -2.95 -4.75 -10.87
N PHE A 62 -3.54 -5.65 -11.65
CA PHE A 62 -4.30 -5.38 -12.85
C PHE A 62 -5.75 -5.81 -12.67
N LEU A 63 -6.67 -5.06 -13.28
CA LEU A 63 -8.10 -5.33 -13.29
C LEU A 63 -8.61 -5.35 -14.72
N PHE A 64 -9.69 -6.10 -14.95
CA PHE A 64 -10.38 -6.17 -16.23
C PHE A 64 -9.56 -6.78 -17.39
N GLY A 65 -8.66 -7.72 -17.08
CA GLY A 65 -7.88 -8.44 -18.08
C GLY A 65 -7.60 -9.88 -17.69
N ASP A 66 -6.74 -10.54 -18.48
CA ASP A 66 -6.45 -11.97 -18.38
C ASP A 66 -5.73 -12.38 -17.09
N GLN A 67 -4.88 -11.51 -16.53
CA GLN A 67 -4.19 -11.76 -15.27
C GLN A 67 -4.31 -10.58 -14.29
N THR A 68 -4.18 -10.89 -13.00
CA THR A 68 -4.20 -9.87 -11.95
C THR A 68 -2.82 -9.23 -11.71
N PHE A 69 -1.75 -9.77 -12.30
CA PHE A 69 -0.40 -9.24 -12.20
C PHE A 69 0.49 -9.77 -13.34
N TYR A 70 1.54 -9.02 -13.66
CA TYR A 70 2.54 -9.36 -14.68
C TYR A 70 3.94 -9.10 -14.11
N PRO A 71 4.59 -10.07 -13.45
CA PRO A 71 5.86 -9.86 -12.78
C PRO A 71 7.00 -9.78 -13.81
N LEU A 72 8.19 -9.32 -13.40
CA LEU A 72 9.37 -9.48 -14.25
C LEU A 72 9.68 -10.97 -14.45
N GLU A 73 10.21 -11.36 -15.61
CA GLU A 73 10.68 -12.73 -15.88
C GLU A 73 11.64 -13.23 -14.79
N LYS A 74 12.50 -12.32 -14.30
CA LYS A 74 13.46 -12.58 -13.22
C LYS A 74 12.81 -12.99 -11.89
N ALA A 75 11.51 -12.73 -11.70
CA ALA A 75 10.77 -13.21 -10.54
C ALA A 75 10.56 -14.75 -10.55
N GLY A 76 10.76 -15.40 -11.69
CA GLY A 76 10.79 -16.86 -11.82
C GLY A 76 9.45 -17.54 -11.52
N LEU A 77 8.33 -16.87 -11.80
CA LEU A 77 7.00 -17.43 -11.59
C LEU A 77 6.54 -18.18 -12.85
N PRO A 78 6.39 -19.52 -12.80
CA PRO A 78 5.88 -20.28 -13.93
C PRO A 78 4.38 -20.05 -14.12
N MET A 79 3.89 -20.26 -15.35
CA MET A 79 2.45 -20.23 -15.69
C MET A 79 1.77 -18.87 -15.55
N VAL A 80 2.53 -17.78 -15.55
CA VAL A 80 2.01 -16.41 -15.65
C VAL A 80 2.80 -15.65 -16.70
N SER A 81 2.12 -14.85 -17.52
CA SER A 81 2.80 -13.96 -18.46
C SER A 81 3.61 -12.90 -17.72
N SER A 82 4.81 -12.65 -18.20
CA SER A 82 5.72 -11.66 -17.64
C SER A 82 5.38 -10.25 -18.13
N TYR A 83 5.91 -9.23 -17.45
CA TYR A 83 5.85 -7.85 -17.93
C TYR A 83 6.56 -7.68 -19.28
N GLU A 84 7.70 -8.35 -19.46
CA GLU A 84 8.47 -8.34 -20.70
C GLU A 84 7.67 -8.89 -21.88
N GLU A 85 6.93 -10.00 -21.67
CA GLU A 85 6.05 -10.60 -22.67
C GLU A 85 4.90 -9.66 -23.06
N VAL A 86 4.19 -9.08 -22.08
CA VAL A 86 2.99 -8.27 -22.37
C VAL A 86 3.29 -6.84 -22.80
N SER A 87 4.47 -6.32 -22.45
CA SER A 87 4.89 -4.98 -22.86
C SER A 87 5.69 -4.98 -24.18
N GLY A 88 6.15 -6.15 -24.64
CA GLY A 88 7.05 -6.28 -25.79
C GLY A 88 8.45 -5.70 -25.55
N ASN A 89 8.78 -5.29 -24.32
CA ASN A 89 10.07 -4.70 -23.98
C ASN A 89 10.98 -5.74 -23.34
N SER A 90 11.96 -6.22 -24.11
CA SER A 90 12.98 -7.18 -23.63
C SER A 90 13.98 -6.59 -22.63
N THR A 91 14.00 -5.27 -22.47
CA THR A 91 14.83 -4.58 -21.47
C THR A 91 13.96 -3.74 -20.55
N ILE A 92 14.21 -3.83 -19.25
CA ILE A 92 13.44 -3.10 -18.25
C ILE A 92 13.84 -1.63 -18.27
N ASN A 93 13.04 -0.82 -18.95
CA ASN A 93 13.07 0.62 -18.82
C ASN A 93 12.05 1.05 -17.76
N ILE A 94 12.55 1.59 -16.64
CA ILE A 94 11.73 1.98 -15.48
C ILE A 94 10.70 3.05 -15.83
N GLU A 95 11.05 3.99 -16.70
CA GLU A 95 10.12 5.06 -17.12
C GLU A 95 8.98 4.48 -17.97
N VAL A 96 9.31 3.58 -18.90
CA VAL A 96 8.30 2.88 -19.70
C VAL A 96 7.40 2.02 -18.81
N ALA A 97 7.95 1.29 -17.84
CA ALA A 97 7.17 0.49 -16.90
C ALA A 97 6.26 1.32 -15.99
N ARG A 98 6.65 2.57 -15.70
CA ARG A 98 5.82 3.54 -14.98
C ARG A 98 4.70 4.10 -15.85
N GLN A 99 4.93 4.29 -17.15
CA GLN A 99 3.92 4.80 -18.09
C GLN A 99 2.98 3.71 -18.63
N PHE A 100 3.37 2.44 -18.53
CA PHE A 100 2.55 1.30 -18.95
C PHE A 100 1.25 1.24 -18.13
N ILE A 101 0.09 1.49 -18.75
CA ILE A 101 -1.22 1.42 -18.09
C ILE A 101 -1.85 0.03 -18.26
N GLY A 102 -1.77 -0.52 -19.47
CA GLY A 102 -2.45 -1.75 -19.89
C GLY A 102 -3.49 -1.49 -20.98
N ASP A 103 -4.27 -2.52 -21.33
CA ASP A 103 -5.28 -2.52 -22.40
C ASP A 103 -6.43 -3.50 -22.06
N GLU A 104 -7.35 -3.74 -22.99
CA GLU A 104 -8.52 -4.63 -22.77
C GLU A 104 -8.14 -6.10 -22.54
N THR A 105 -6.99 -6.57 -23.03
CA THR A 105 -6.55 -7.97 -22.87
C THR A 105 -5.75 -8.13 -21.58
N ILE A 106 -4.79 -7.24 -21.35
CA ILE A 106 -3.91 -7.23 -20.18
C ILE A 106 -4.67 -6.75 -18.93
N GLY A 107 -5.71 -5.94 -19.14
CA GLY A 107 -6.36 -5.17 -18.11
C GLY A 107 -5.59 -3.91 -17.79
N TYR A 108 -6.12 -3.10 -16.86
CA TYR A 108 -5.55 -1.82 -16.46
C TYR A 108 -4.96 -1.89 -15.05
N LYS A 109 -3.79 -1.28 -14.86
CA LYS A 109 -3.10 -1.32 -13.57
C LYS A 109 -3.77 -0.45 -12.51
N VAL A 110 -3.74 -0.89 -11.26
CA VAL A 110 -4.06 -0.08 -10.08
C VAL A 110 -3.00 1.00 -9.88
N ALA A 111 -3.41 2.21 -9.46
CA ALA A 111 -2.52 3.36 -9.29
C ALA A 111 -1.57 3.27 -8.06
N LEU A 112 -1.64 2.18 -7.30
CA LEU A 112 -0.75 1.83 -6.20
C LEU A 112 -0.08 0.48 -6.48
N CYS A 113 1.12 0.28 -5.94
CA CYS A 113 1.79 -1.01 -6.02
C CYS A 113 1.16 -2.03 -5.07
N GLN A 114 1.42 -3.32 -5.33
CA GLN A 114 0.95 -4.46 -4.55
C GLN A 114 1.27 -4.32 -3.06
N ARG A 115 2.45 -3.78 -2.75
CA ARG A 115 2.93 -3.56 -1.37
C ARG A 115 2.14 -2.45 -0.68
N ASP A 116 1.95 -1.31 -1.33
CA ASP A 116 1.22 -0.17 -0.75
C ASP A 116 -0.25 -0.54 -0.52
N VAL A 117 -0.88 -1.21 -1.48
CA VAL A 117 -2.23 -1.77 -1.32
C VAL A 117 -2.29 -2.63 -0.05
N ALA A 118 -1.33 -3.54 0.14
CA ALA A 118 -1.30 -4.42 1.31
C ALA A 118 -1.08 -3.66 2.64
N ILE A 119 -0.24 -2.62 2.64
CA ILE A 119 -0.03 -1.76 3.82
C ILE A 119 -1.34 -1.07 4.22
N PHE A 120 -2.01 -0.41 3.27
CA PHE A 120 -3.25 0.31 3.55
C PHE A 120 -4.40 -0.62 3.92
N VAL A 121 -4.50 -1.81 3.30
CA VAL A 121 -5.44 -2.86 3.72
C VAL A 121 -5.16 -3.31 5.15
N GLY A 122 -3.90 -3.57 5.51
CA GLY A 122 -3.53 -3.94 6.87
C GLY A 122 -3.88 -2.86 7.89
N LEU A 123 -3.57 -1.60 7.59
CA LEU A 123 -3.94 -0.46 8.43
C LEU A 123 -5.45 -0.33 8.60
N PHE A 124 -6.22 -0.48 7.52
CA PHE A 124 -7.68 -0.41 7.55
C PHE A 124 -8.29 -1.51 8.43
N ILE A 125 -7.86 -2.76 8.23
CA ILE A 125 -8.32 -3.90 9.05
C ILE A 125 -8.05 -3.65 10.53
N LEU A 126 -6.87 -3.12 10.86
CA LEU A 126 -6.50 -2.83 12.24
C LEU A 126 -7.25 -1.63 12.82
N ALA A 127 -7.53 -0.60 12.01
CA ALA A 127 -8.35 0.53 12.41
C ALA A 127 -9.77 0.08 12.78
N VAL A 128 -10.39 -0.73 11.92
CA VAL A 128 -11.72 -1.31 12.14
C VAL A 128 -11.71 -2.21 13.37
N GLY A 129 -10.74 -3.12 13.47
CA GLY A 129 -10.61 -4.01 14.63
C GLY A 129 -10.41 -3.24 15.94
N PHE A 130 -9.62 -2.15 15.91
CA PHE A 130 -9.41 -1.28 17.08
C PHE A 130 -10.71 -0.60 17.50
N GLU A 131 -11.50 -0.07 16.56
CA GLU A 131 -12.82 0.51 16.85
C GLU A 131 -13.78 -0.54 17.43
N LEU A 132 -13.88 -1.72 16.81
CA LEU A 132 -14.72 -2.81 17.27
C LEU A 132 -14.31 -3.32 18.66
N SER A 133 -13.03 -3.25 19.01
CA SER A 133 -12.52 -3.55 20.35
C SER A 133 -12.93 -2.51 21.41
N LYS A 134 -13.64 -1.45 21.01
CA LYS A 134 -13.92 -0.26 21.82
C LYS A 134 -12.64 0.46 22.26
N ARG A 135 -11.64 0.50 21.36
CA ARG A 135 -10.35 1.19 21.55
C ARG A 135 -9.55 0.72 22.78
N LYS A 136 -9.64 -0.57 23.11
CA LYS A 136 -9.06 -1.16 24.34
C LYS A 136 -7.64 -1.69 24.18
N TRP A 137 -7.17 -1.87 22.95
CA TRP A 137 -5.84 -2.41 22.71
C TRP A 137 -4.74 -1.50 23.27
N GLN A 138 -3.67 -2.13 23.75
CA GLN A 138 -2.45 -1.44 24.16
C GLN A 138 -1.48 -1.41 22.97
N PRO A 139 -0.64 -0.37 22.86
CA PRO A 139 0.35 -0.32 21.79
C PRO A 139 1.35 -1.46 21.98
N ILE A 140 1.66 -2.17 20.89
CA ILE A 140 2.74 -3.14 20.93
C ILE A 140 4.08 -2.44 21.23
N PRO A 141 5.04 -3.11 21.89
CA PRO A 141 6.39 -2.58 22.03
C PRO A 141 7.00 -2.19 20.69
N VAL A 142 7.72 -1.07 20.65
CA VAL A 142 8.35 -0.56 19.41
C VAL A 142 9.28 -1.59 18.77
N ILE A 143 9.94 -2.42 19.58
CA ILE A 143 10.81 -3.51 19.10
C ILE A 143 10.00 -4.55 18.33
N LEU A 144 8.79 -4.91 18.77
CA LEU A 144 7.93 -5.85 18.03
C LEU A 144 7.47 -5.25 16.70
N TRP A 145 7.13 -3.96 16.67
CA TRP A 145 6.82 -3.27 15.41
C TRP A 145 8.01 -3.25 14.44
N ILE A 146 9.23 -3.00 14.95
CA ILE A 146 10.45 -3.05 14.14
C ILE A 146 10.69 -4.46 13.60
N VAL A 147 10.66 -5.48 14.46
CA VAL A 147 11.03 -6.86 14.08
C VAL A 147 9.97 -7.51 13.20
N LEU A 148 8.69 -7.28 13.45
CA LEU A 148 7.59 -7.94 12.72
C LEU A 148 7.10 -7.13 11.52
N GLY A 149 7.25 -5.80 11.54
CA GLY A 149 6.78 -4.91 10.48
C GLY A 149 7.92 -4.38 9.62
N VAL A 150 8.80 -3.57 10.21
CA VAL A 150 9.85 -2.84 9.49
C VAL A 150 10.90 -3.77 8.90
N PHE A 151 11.36 -4.75 9.68
CA PHE A 151 12.45 -5.62 9.26
C PHE A 151 12.08 -6.49 8.05
N PRO A 152 10.90 -7.17 7.99
CA PRO A 152 10.54 -7.97 6.82
C PRO A 152 10.37 -7.15 5.53
N ILE A 153 9.71 -5.99 5.60
CA ILE A 153 9.51 -5.12 4.42
C ILE A 153 10.82 -4.49 3.95
N LEU A 154 11.71 -4.13 4.88
CA LEU A 154 13.05 -3.62 4.57
C LEU A 154 13.92 -4.71 3.97
N LEU A 155 13.93 -5.92 4.54
CA LEU A 155 14.67 -7.06 4.01
C LEU A 155 14.20 -7.40 2.59
N ASP A 156 12.89 -7.39 2.34
CA ASP A 156 12.33 -7.61 1.01
C ASP A 156 12.72 -6.48 0.02
N GLY A 157 12.74 -5.24 0.47
CA GLY A 157 13.22 -4.09 -0.32
C GLY A 157 14.72 -4.16 -0.65
N ILE A 158 15.57 -4.33 0.37
CA ILE A 158 17.03 -4.35 0.22
C ILE A 158 17.47 -5.50 -0.68
N SER A 159 16.88 -6.68 -0.52
CA SER A 159 17.28 -7.83 -1.34
C SER A 159 16.94 -7.69 -2.83
N GLN A 160 16.11 -6.73 -3.22
CA GLN A 160 15.91 -6.38 -4.64
C GLN A 160 17.09 -5.60 -5.24
N PHE A 161 17.97 -5.02 -4.43
CA PHE A 161 19.19 -4.32 -4.88
C PHE A 161 20.40 -5.25 -5.06
N GLY A 162 20.23 -6.56 -4.89
CA GLY A 162 21.30 -7.53 -5.10
C GLY A 162 21.83 -7.48 -6.53
N GLY A 163 23.12 -7.71 -6.71
CA GLY A 163 23.76 -7.64 -8.03
C GLY A 163 23.55 -6.30 -8.75
N SER A 164 23.22 -5.23 -8.01
CA SER A 164 23.18 -3.87 -8.54
C SER A 164 24.60 -3.31 -8.68
N THR A 165 24.73 -2.21 -9.42
CA THR A 165 26.00 -1.48 -9.61
C THR A 165 26.56 -0.91 -8.30
N PHE A 166 25.77 -0.89 -7.22
CA PHE A 166 26.23 -0.44 -5.91
C PHE A 166 27.08 -1.53 -5.24
N PRO A 167 28.39 -1.29 -4.99
CA PRO A 167 29.30 -2.32 -4.47
C PRO A 167 28.86 -2.94 -3.14
N ILE A 168 28.19 -2.14 -2.30
CA ILE A 168 27.66 -2.58 -1.00
C ILE A 168 26.55 -3.64 -1.11
N PHE A 169 25.91 -3.81 -2.27
CA PHE A 169 24.84 -4.79 -2.47
C PHE A 169 25.23 -5.93 -3.44
N ASN A 170 26.49 -5.98 -3.88
CA ASN A 170 26.96 -7.00 -4.82
C ASN A 170 27.30 -8.36 -4.15
N PHE A 171 27.13 -8.45 -2.82
CA PHE A 171 27.43 -9.68 -2.06
C PHE A 171 26.33 -10.75 -2.14
N PHE A 172 25.17 -10.44 -2.75
CA PHE A 172 24.08 -11.38 -3.00
C PHE A 172 23.49 -11.16 -4.40
N PRO A 173 22.95 -12.22 -5.04
CA PRO A 173 22.39 -12.10 -6.39
C PRO A 173 21.17 -11.20 -6.39
N GLY A 174 20.98 -10.46 -7.48
CA GLY A 174 19.76 -9.69 -7.66
C GLY A 174 18.54 -10.59 -7.79
N ARG A 175 17.48 -10.28 -7.06
CA ARG A 175 16.17 -10.91 -7.19
C ARG A 175 15.10 -9.85 -7.41
N GLU A 176 13.99 -10.23 -8.02
CA GLU A 176 12.77 -9.41 -7.97
C GLU A 176 11.82 -10.02 -6.93
N SER A 177 11.16 -9.18 -6.13
CA SER A 177 10.15 -9.69 -5.19
C SER A 177 8.92 -10.15 -5.96
N ASN A 178 8.36 -11.30 -5.61
CA ASN A 178 7.12 -11.76 -6.23
C ASN A 178 5.90 -11.05 -5.58
N PRO A 179 4.74 -11.04 -6.26
CA PRO A 179 3.54 -10.37 -5.73
C PRO A 179 3.14 -10.85 -4.33
N ALA A 180 3.22 -12.16 -4.07
CA ALA A 180 2.88 -12.73 -2.76
C ALA A 180 3.77 -12.18 -1.63
N MET A 181 5.08 -12.09 -1.85
CA MET A 181 6.04 -11.55 -0.87
C MET A 181 5.83 -10.06 -0.63
N ARG A 182 5.53 -9.29 -1.68
CA ARG A 182 5.19 -7.86 -1.56
C ARG A 182 3.94 -7.66 -0.73
N THR A 183 2.91 -8.45 -0.99
CA THR A 183 1.65 -8.40 -0.25
C THR A 183 1.85 -8.83 1.20
N LEU A 184 2.57 -9.92 1.45
CA LEU A 184 2.79 -10.43 2.79
C LEU A 184 3.59 -9.44 3.65
N THR A 185 4.72 -8.95 3.15
CA THR A 185 5.56 -8.01 3.89
C THR A 185 4.89 -6.63 4.05
N GLY A 186 4.16 -6.17 3.04
CA GLY A 186 3.33 -4.96 3.14
C GLY A 186 2.22 -5.11 4.17
N LEU A 187 1.51 -6.24 4.18
CA LEU A 187 0.43 -6.52 5.13
C LEU A 187 0.97 -6.59 6.56
N PHE A 188 2.07 -7.29 6.80
CA PHE A 188 2.69 -7.33 8.13
C PHE A 188 3.10 -5.94 8.61
N PHE A 189 3.71 -5.13 7.74
CA PHE A 189 4.04 -3.76 8.08
C PHE A 189 2.79 -2.93 8.40
N GLY A 190 1.73 -3.01 7.58
CA GLY A 190 0.47 -2.31 7.81
C GLY A 190 -0.22 -2.72 9.12
N VAL A 191 -0.35 -4.02 9.37
CA VAL A 191 -0.96 -4.59 10.59
C VAL A 191 -0.19 -4.16 11.84
N THR A 192 1.12 -4.37 11.86
CA THR A 192 1.94 -4.04 13.03
C THR A 192 2.02 -2.53 13.26
N THR A 193 2.01 -1.73 12.19
CA THR A 193 1.89 -0.26 12.30
C THR A 193 0.54 0.13 12.90
N GLY A 194 -0.56 -0.50 12.50
CA GLY A 194 -1.88 -0.27 13.09
C GLY A 194 -1.92 -0.61 14.59
N LEU A 195 -1.38 -1.78 14.97
CA LEU A 195 -1.25 -2.21 16.37
C LEU A 195 -0.39 -1.27 17.23
N TYR A 196 0.60 -0.62 16.63
CA TYR A 196 1.44 0.35 17.31
C TYR A 196 0.81 1.75 17.37
N LEU A 197 0.26 2.21 16.25
CA LEU A 197 -0.17 3.59 16.05
C LEU A 197 -1.53 3.90 16.67
N PHE A 198 -2.57 3.08 16.44
CA PHE A 198 -3.92 3.41 16.91
C PHE A 198 -4.05 3.51 18.43
N PRO A 199 -3.46 2.60 19.23
CA PRO A 199 -3.45 2.77 20.68
C PRO A 199 -2.67 4.00 21.15
N LYS A 200 -1.58 4.37 20.47
CA LYS A 200 -0.85 5.61 20.78
C LYS A 200 -1.67 6.85 20.45
N LEU A 201 -2.38 6.85 19.33
CA LEU A 201 -3.33 7.89 18.98
C LEU A 201 -4.44 8.00 20.02
N GLU A 202 -4.98 6.90 20.55
CA GLU A 202 -5.98 6.93 21.62
C GLU A 202 -5.44 7.60 22.89
N ILE A 203 -4.19 7.29 23.29
CA ILE A 203 -3.54 7.94 24.43
C ILE A 203 -3.44 9.45 24.21
N MET A 204 -3.04 9.90 23.01
CA MET A 204 -2.97 11.31 22.66
C MET A 204 -4.37 11.96 22.64
N MET A 205 -5.36 11.27 22.10
CA MET A 205 -6.74 11.74 21.99
C MET A 205 -7.42 11.87 23.35
N LYS A 206 -7.06 11.03 24.34
CA LYS A 206 -7.47 11.23 25.74
C LYS A 206 -6.92 12.52 26.37
N ILE A 207 -5.73 12.96 25.99
CA ILE A 207 -5.19 14.26 26.43
C ILE A 207 -6.04 15.39 25.85
N VAL A 208 -6.40 15.32 24.56
CA VAL A 208 -7.29 16.28 23.91
C VAL A 208 -8.67 16.32 24.60
N LYS A 209 -9.25 15.14 24.88
CA LYS A 209 -10.51 15.00 25.63
C LYS A 209 -10.47 15.76 26.95
N ASN A 210 -9.41 15.57 27.73
CA ASN A 210 -9.24 16.18 29.04
C ASN A 210 -9.05 17.71 28.93
N ASN A 211 -8.21 18.17 28.00
CA ASN A 211 -7.95 19.60 27.78
C ASN A 211 -9.21 20.37 27.38
N HIS A 212 -10.12 19.74 26.63
CA HIS A 212 -11.35 20.37 26.15
C HIS A 212 -12.60 20.01 26.97
N ARG A 213 -12.46 19.27 28.08
CA ARG A 213 -13.54 18.82 28.98
C ARG A 213 -14.70 18.16 28.23
N CYS A 214 -14.36 17.23 27.34
CA CYS A 214 -15.37 16.50 26.58
C CYS A 214 -16.07 15.48 27.48
N GLU A 215 -17.36 15.71 27.74
CA GLU A 215 -18.20 14.79 28.51
C GLU A 215 -18.31 13.42 27.80
N GLU A 216 -18.38 12.33 28.58
CA GLU A 216 -18.77 11.02 28.07
C GLU A 216 -20.29 11.03 27.92
N SER A 217 -20.79 10.80 26.69
CA SER A 217 -22.21 10.55 26.44
C SER A 217 -22.49 9.05 26.46
#